data_AF-A0A6J0NC50-F1
#
_entry.id   AF-A0A6J0NC50-F1
#
_cell.length_a   1.000
_cell.length_b   1.000
_cell.length_c   1.000
_cell.angle_alpha   90.00
_cell.angle_beta   90.00
_cell.angle_gamma   90.00
#
_symmetry.space_group_name_H-M   'P 1'
#
loop_
_entity.id
_entity.type
_entity.pdbx_description
1 polymer ?
#
loop_
_entity_poly.entity_id
_entity_poly.type
_entity_poly.pdbx_seq_one_letter_code
_entity_poly.pdbx_strand_id
1 'polypeptide(L)'
;MNDERKADKKQRLIRKGKKVQEPVNTELVVDISEGFTKDERDLTQPHMGPEYFRVMAWIDENDEHGTHVVKSFHGFHQFNERLVFPLDSSSYKYIYIELMRGRSIRDPGTSNRTAVMGRAKIRLPPWTSRDKFTSKFNLVRLNSDRCVEIKGYLNLSMQFHRYREL
;
A
#
# COMPACT_ATOMS: atom_id res chain seq x y z
N MET A 1 64.43 -1.47 -36.98
CA MET A 1 63.69 -2.68 -36.57
C MET A 1 63.21 -2.46 -35.14
N ASN A 2 61.89 -2.22 -35.01
CA ASN A 2 60.98 -2.44 -33.89
C ASN A 2 61.35 -1.89 -32.49
N ASP A 3 60.46 -1.27 -31.70
CA ASP A 3 59.03 -1.08 -31.80
C ASP A 3 58.62 0.02 -30.81
N GLU A 4 57.62 0.81 -31.18
CA GLU A 4 56.96 1.79 -30.32
C GLU A 4 56.28 1.11 -29.13
N ARG A 5 56.17 1.82 -27.98
CA ARG A 5 55.07 1.63 -27.02
C ARG A 5 54.91 2.86 -26.13
N LYS A 6 54.18 3.85 -26.65
CA LYS A 6 53.44 4.82 -25.83
C LYS A 6 52.35 4.04 -25.08
N ALA A 7 52.39 4.03 -23.75
CA ALA A 7 51.30 3.52 -22.94
C ALA A 7 50.45 4.71 -22.45
N ASP A 8 49.35 4.92 -23.15
CA ASP A 8 48.35 5.95 -22.90
C ASP A 8 47.75 5.88 -21.49
N LYS A 9 47.75 7.04 -20.82
CA LYS A 9 46.95 7.31 -19.62
C LYS A 9 45.45 7.22 -19.95
N LYS A 10 44.84 6.05 -19.79
CA LYS A 10 43.38 5.92 -19.74
C LYS A 10 42.85 6.46 -18.40
N GLN A 11 42.60 7.77 -18.36
CA GLN A 11 41.70 8.37 -17.37
C GLN A 11 40.33 7.71 -17.49
N ARG A 12 39.93 6.92 -16.49
CA ARG A 12 38.56 6.45 -16.32
C ARG A 12 37.68 7.66 -16.02
N LEU A 13 37.02 8.18 -17.06
CA LEU A 13 35.91 9.12 -16.94
C LEU A 13 34.79 8.43 -16.15
N ILE A 14 34.70 8.75 -14.86
CA ILE A 14 33.53 8.44 -14.03
C ILE A 14 32.36 9.17 -14.68
N ARG A 15 31.49 8.43 -15.37
CA ARG A 15 30.23 8.94 -15.89
C ARG A 15 29.41 9.41 -14.68
N LYS A 16 29.38 10.72 -14.44
CA LYS A 16 28.39 11.35 -13.54
C LYS A 16 27.02 10.83 -13.96
N GLY A 17 26.41 10.02 -13.10
CA GLY A 17 25.05 9.54 -13.29
C GLY A 17 24.16 10.75 -13.58
N LYS A 18 23.46 10.70 -14.71
CA LYS A 18 22.45 11.70 -15.07
C LYS A 18 21.39 11.63 -13.96
N LYS A 19 21.42 12.59 -13.02
CA LYS A 19 20.33 12.77 -12.05
C LYS A 19 19.09 13.03 -12.91
N VAL A 20 18.22 12.02 -12.98
CA VAL A 20 16.89 12.17 -13.54
C VAL A 20 16.25 13.27 -12.69
N GLN A 21 15.91 14.40 -13.32
CA GLN A 21 15.15 15.45 -12.63
C GLN A 21 13.87 14.80 -12.12
N GLU A 22 13.68 14.86 -10.80
CA GLU A 22 12.43 14.41 -10.20
C GLU A 22 11.33 15.35 -10.70
N PRO A 23 10.18 14.82 -11.17
CA PRO A 23 9.05 15.66 -11.54
C PRO A 23 8.63 16.44 -10.30
N VAL A 24 8.50 17.76 -10.44
CA VAL A 24 8.21 18.70 -9.35
C VAL A 24 6.93 18.33 -8.60
N ASN A 25 5.93 17.76 -9.30
CA ASN A 25 4.70 17.26 -8.72
C ASN A 25 4.41 15.82 -9.17
N THR A 26 4.61 14.86 -8.27
CA THR A 26 4.28 13.44 -8.48
C THR A 26 3.23 13.01 -7.45
N GLU A 27 2.22 12.27 -7.89
CA GLU A 27 1.23 11.66 -7.01
C GLU A 27 1.24 10.15 -7.18
N LEU A 28 1.02 9.40 -6.10
CA LEU A 28 0.62 8.01 -6.17
C LEU A 28 -0.91 7.93 -6.15
N VAL A 29 -1.49 7.39 -7.22
CA VAL A 29 -2.90 7.05 -7.29
C VAL A 29 -3.06 5.59 -6.92
N VAL A 30 -3.90 5.30 -5.93
CA VAL A 30 -4.20 3.95 -5.44
C VAL A 30 -5.70 3.70 -5.58
N ASP A 31 -6.11 2.84 -6.51
CA ASP A 31 -7.50 2.40 -6.61
C ASP A 31 -7.67 1.09 -5.82
N ILE A 32 -8.54 1.08 -4.82
CA ILE A 32 -8.88 -0.08 -3.98
C ILE A 32 -10.24 -0.59 -4.45
N SER A 33 -10.29 -1.78 -5.05
CA SER A 33 -11.54 -2.34 -5.58
C SER A 33 -12.31 -3.08 -4.51
N GLU A 34 -11.78 -4.21 -4.05
CA GLU A 34 -12.46 -5.12 -3.14
C GLU A 34 -11.48 -5.82 -2.20
N GLY A 35 -12.03 -6.42 -1.16
CA GLY A 35 -11.28 -7.20 -0.20
C GLY A 35 -12.04 -8.40 0.32
N PHE A 36 -11.30 -9.31 0.94
CA PHE A 36 -11.86 -10.39 1.72
C PHE A 36 -11.10 -10.53 3.03
N THR A 37 -11.80 -10.82 4.12
CA THR A 37 -11.17 -11.25 5.38
C THR A 37 -11.85 -12.45 5.98
N LYS A 38 -11.02 -13.37 6.47
CA LYS A 38 -11.41 -14.46 7.36
C LYS A 38 -11.74 -13.86 8.72
N ASP A 39 -12.96 -14.05 9.17
CA ASP A 39 -13.37 -13.71 10.53
C ASP A 39 -12.96 -14.89 11.43
N GLU A 40 -12.01 -14.67 12.35
CA GLU A 40 -11.56 -15.70 13.32
C GLU A 40 -12.51 -15.85 14.51
N ARG A 41 -13.79 -15.53 14.34
CA ARG A 41 -14.72 -15.60 15.45
C ARG A 41 -15.08 -17.04 15.74
N ASP A 42 -15.23 -17.27 17.03
CA ASP A 42 -15.76 -18.48 17.61
C ASP A 42 -17.12 -18.80 16.96
N LEU A 43 -17.21 -19.96 16.29
CA LEU A 43 -18.42 -20.45 15.59
C LEU A 43 -19.63 -20.58 16.54
N THR A 44 -19.39 -20.51 17.85
CA THR A 44 -20.39 -20.53 18.91
C THR A 44 -21.19 -19.23 19.06
N GLN A 45 -20.76 -18.14 18.41
CA GLN A 45 -21.44 -16.85 18.46
C GLN A 45 -21.93 -16.42 17.07
N PRO A 46 -23.11 -16.89 16.62
CA PRO A 46 -23.65 -16.54 15.31
C PRO A 46 -23.86 -15.04 15.19
N HIS A 47 -23.53 -14.52 14.01
CA HIS A 47 -23.64 -13.10 13.66
C HIS A 47 -25.08 -12.58 13.81
N MET A 48 -25.24 -11.47 14.53
CA MET A 48 -26.44 -10.64 14.47
C MET A 48 -26.04 -9.23 14.00
N GLY A 49 -26.08 -9.03 12.68
CA GLY A 49 -26.04 -7.71 12.06
C GLY A 49 -24.88 -7.47 11.07
N PRO A 50 -24.96 -6.36 10.33
CA PRO A 50 -23.94 -5.99 9.36
C PRO A 50 -22.63 -5.55 10.02
N GLU A 51 -21.51 -5.97 9.45
CA GLU A 51 -20.20 -5.43 9.79
C GLU A 51 -19.77 -4.36 8.82
N TYR A 52 -18.95 -3.43 9.30
CA TYR A 52 -18.52 -2.27 8.56
C TYR A 52 -17.01 -2.19 8.52
N PHE A 53 -16.43 -1.92 7.36
CA PHE A 53 -14.99 -1.94 7.14
C PHE A 53 -14.54 -0.70 6.38
N ARG A 54 -13.30 -0.28 6.62
CA ARG A 54 -12.61 0.74 5.82
C ARG A 54 -11.15 0.36 5.64
N VAL A 55 -10.54 0.82 4.57
CA VAL A 55 -9.10 0.71 4.37
C VAL A 55 -8.46 2.04 4.78
N MET A 56 -7.44 1.97 5.62
CA MET A 56 -6.51 3.07 5.90
C MET A 56 -5.21 2.79 5.17
N ALA A 57 -4.62 3.81 4.57
CA ALA A 57 -3.37 3.68 3.86
C ALA A 57 -2.50 4.93 4.04
N TRP A 58 -1.19 4.75 4.08
CA TRP A 58 -0.22 5.83 4.27
C TRP A 58 1.15 5.48 3.71
N ILE A 59 1.92 6.51 3.38
CA ILE A 59 3.32 6.39 2.95
C ILE A 59 4.22 7.00 4.04
N ASP A 60 3.83 8.18 4.53
CA ASP A 60 4.34 8.81 5.75
C ASP A 60 3.32 8.57 6.88
N GLU A 61 3.79 8.27 8.09
CA GLU A 61 2.93 8.01 9.25
C GLU A 61 2.07 9.23 9.65
N ASN A 62 2.42 10.43 9.20
CA ASN A 62 1.67 11.65 9.47
C ASN A 62 0.58 11.97 8.42
N ASP A 63 0.52 11.21 7.32
CA ASP A 63 -0.42 11.45 6.22
C ASP A 63 -1.23 10.17 5.91
N GLU A 64 -2.20 9.90 6.78
CA GLU A 64 -3.12 8.77 6.66
C GLU A 64 -4.36 9.13 5.83
N HIS A 65 -4.64 8.30 4.82
CA HIS A 65 -5.83 8.41 3.97
C HIS A 65 -6.71 7.19 4.16
N GLY A 66 -8.03 7.41 4.20
CA GLY A 66 -9.01 6.36 4.44
C GLY A 66 -10.07 6.30 3.35
N THR A 67 -10.50 5.09 3.00
CA THR A 67 -11.74 4.91 2.25
C THR A 67 -12.95 5.24 3.12
N HIS A 68 -14.11 5.41 2.49
CA HIS A 68 -15.38 5.36 3.19
C HIS A 68 -15.58 3.98 3.83
N VAL A 69 -16.50 3.97 4.80
CA VAL A 69 -16.89 2.76 5.52
C VAL A 69 -17.91 2.00 4.68
N VAL A 70 -17.62 0.74 4.36
CA VAL A 70 -18.48 -0.13 3.55
C VAL A 70 -19.00 -1.30 4.36
N LYS A 71 -20.21 -1.75 4.04
CA LYS A 71 -20.82 -2.91 4.68
C LYS A 71 -20.24 -4.20 4.08
N SER A 72 -19.86 -5.14 4.93
CA SER A 72 -19.38 -6.45 4.51
C SER A 72 -20.51 -7.46 4.36
N PHE A 73 -20.35 -8.37 3.40
CA PHE A 73 -21.20 -9.54 3.20
C PHE A 73 -20.33 -10.79 3.14
N HIS A 74 -20.51 -11.71 4.10
CA HIS A 74 -19.73 -12.94 4.19
C HIS A 74 -18.20 -12.72 4.14
N GLY A 75 -17.71 -11.63 4.75
CA GLY A 75 -16.30 -11.27 4.79
C GLY A 75 -15.78 -10.59 3.52
N PHE A 76 -16.62 -10.38 2.50
CA PHE A 76 -16.29 -9.62 1.30
C PHE A 76 -16.65 -8.14 1.47
N HIS A 77 -15.78 -7.28 0.97
CA HIS A 77 -15.86 -5.81 1.10
C HIS A 77 -15.71 -5.19 -0.28
N GLN A 78 -16.64 -4.32 -0.69
CA GLN A 78 -16.55 -3.57 -1.95
C GLN A 78 -16.28 -2.11 -1.63
N PHE A 79 -15.07 -1.64 -1.91
CA PHE A 79 -14.66 -0.25 -1.69
C PHE A 79 -14.89 0.56 -2.95
N ASN A 80 -14.26 0.17 -4.07
CA ASN A 80 -14.26 0.90 -5.34
C ASN A 80 -13.88 2.38 -5.17
N GLU A 81 -12.84 2.63 -4.37
CA GLU A 81 -12.41 3.97 -4.01
C GLU A 81 -10.98 4.26 -4.46
N ARG A 82 -10.73 5.54 -4.74
CA ARG A 82 -9.43 6.06 -5.14
C ARG A 82 -8.85 6.90 -4.00
N LEU A 83 -7.64 6.56 -3.59
CA LEU A 83 -6.81 7.37 -2.70
C LEU A 83 -5.67 7.99 -3.52
N VAL A 84 -5.32 9.24 -3.22
CA VAL A 84 -4.26 9.98 -3.91
C VAL A 84 -3.29 10.51 -2.88
N PHE A 85 -2.01 10.17 -3.03
CA PHE A 85 -0.95 10.57 -2.12
C PHE A 85 0.02 11.49 -2.87
N PRO A 86 0.18 12.76 -2.46
CA PRO A 86 1.23 13.61 -3.00
C PRO A 86 2.60 13.08 -2.56
N LEU A 87 3.56 13.05 -3.49
CA LEU A 87 4.92 12.59 -3.22
C LEU A 87 5.92 13.70 -3.53
N ASP A 88 6.63 14.12 -2.50
CA ASP A 88 7.69 15.12 -2.58
C ASP A 88 9.08 14.53 -2.89
N SER A 89 9.21 13.19 -2.85
CA SER A 89 10.50 12.51 -3.00
C SER A 89 10.39 11.12 -3.61
N SER A 90 11.38 10.73 -4.42
CA SER A 90 11.53 9.33 -4.89
C SER A 90 12.08 8.36 -3.82
N SER A 91 12.37 8.86 -2.62
CA SER A 91 12.92 8.07 -1.52
C SER A 91 11.89 7.07 -0.96
N TYR A 92 10.59 7.34 -1.06
CA TYR A 92 9.54 6.43 -0.62
C TYR A 92 9.63 5.07 -1.33
N LYS A 93 9.50 4.00 -0.55
CA LYS A 93 9.62 2.62 -1.05
C LYS A 93 8.37 1.78 -0.85
N TYR A 94 7.52 2.15 0.10
CA TYR A 94 6.37 1.36 0.49
C TYR A 94 5.16 2.24 0.73
N ILE A 95 3.99 1.68 0.47
CA ILE A 95 2.73 2.10 1.07
C ILE A 95 2.33 1.05 2.10
N TYR A 96 1.85 1.53 3.24
CA TYR A 96 1.33 0.72 4.32
C TYR A 96 -0.18 0.78 4.28
N ILE A 97 -0.82 -0.37 4.50
CA ILE A 97 -2.27 -0.50 4.44
C ILE A 97 -2.75 -1.25 5.67
N GLU A 98 -3.83 -0.77 6.28
CA GLU A 98 -4.60 -1.46 7.29
C GLU A 98 -6.05 -1.61 6.84
N LEU A 99 -6.58 -2.82 6.96
CA LEU A 99 -8.02 -3.01 6.91
C LEU A 99 -8.57 -2.92 8.34
N MET A 100 -9.45 -1.96 8.56
CA MET A 100 -10.11 -1.75 9.86
C MET A 100 -11.56 -2.23 9.81
N ARG A 101 -11.98 -2.93 10.85
CA ARG A 101 -13.40 -3.20 11.15
C ARG A 101 -13.90 -2.15 12.14
N GLY A 102 -15.00 -1.48 11.79
CA GLY A 102 -15.70 -0.50 12.64
C GLY A 102 -16.82 -1.10 13.49
N ARG A 103 -17.69 -0.23 14.04
CA ARG A 103 -18.75 -0.55 15.04
C ARG A 103 -19.47 -1.87 14.72
N SER A 104 -19.28 -2.87 15.58
CA SER A 104 -20.18 -4.01 15.71
C SER A 104 -21.21 -3.71 16.80
N ILE A 105 -22.47 -4.12 16.63
CA ILE A 105 -23.58 -3.87 17.57
C ILE A 105 -23.29 -4.44 18.98
N ARG A 106 -22.43 -5.46 19.09
CA ARG A 106 -22.16 -6.22 20.33
C ARG A 106 -21.18 -5.63 21.33
N ASP A 107 -20.34 -4.65 20.99
CA ASP A 107 -19.41 -4.14 22.01
C ASP A 107 -20.18 -3.37 23.10
N PRO A 108 -19.78 -3.44 24.37
CA PRO A 108 -20.30 -2.53 25.40
C PRO A 108 -19.72 -1.12 25.20
N GLY A 109 -20.48 -0.10 25.61
CA GLY A 109 -20.33 1.32 25.25
C GLY A 109 -19.08 2.08 25.75
N THR A 110 -17.89 1.47 25.84
CA THR A 110 -16.70 2.10 26.43
C THR A 110 -15.39 1.99 25.63
N SER A 111 -15.36 1.35 24.46
CA SER A 111 -14.19 1.38 23.56
C SER A 111 -14.54 1.92 22.17
N ASN A 112 -13.64 2.70 21.58
CA ASN A 112 -13.72 3.04 20.16
C ASN A 112 -13.59 1.72 19.37
N ARG A 113 -14.73 1.18 18.94
CA ARG A 113 -14.96 -0.17 18.36
C ARG A 113 -14.30 -0.39 16.99
N THR A 114 -13.03 -0.02 16.86
CA THR A 114 -12.23 -0.17 15.66
C THR A 114 -11.15 -1.22 15.90
N ALA A 115 -11.13 -2.27 15.09
CA ALA A 115 -10.14 -3.34 15.17
C ALA A 115 -9.39 -3.47 13.84
N VAL A 116 -8.05 -3.55 13.91
CA VAL A 116 -7.23 -3.87 12.73
C VAL A 116 -7.35 -5.35 12.42
N MET A 117 -7.90 -5.66 11.25
CA MET A 117 -8.16 -7.02 10.79
C MET A 117 -6.96 -7.62 10.07
N GLY A 118 -6.17 -6.78 9.43
CA GLY A 118 -4.91 -7.19 8.83
C GLY A 118 -4.18 -6.00 8.20
N ARG A 119 -2.89 -6.21 7.96
CA ARG A 119 -1.96 -5.21 7.44
C ARG A 119 -1.31 -5.69 6.17
N ALA A 120 -0.95 -4.76 5.29
CA ALA A 120 -0.07 -5.03 4.16
C ALA A 120 1.02 -3.94 4.07
N LYS A 121 2.24 -4.37 3.76
CA LYS A 121 3.35 -3.49 3.38
C LYS A 121 3.63 -3.75 1.91
N ILE A 122 3.30 -2.79 1.06
CA ILE A 122 3.34 -2.98 -0.38
C ILE A 122 4.44 -2.11 -0.96
N ARG A 123 5.34 -2.70 -1.75
CA ARG A 123 6.39 -1.96 -2.43
C ARG A 123 5.78 -1.10 -3.53
N LEU A 124 6.15 0.19 -3.55
CA LEU A 124 5.76 1.09 -4.62
C LEU A 124 6.34 0.62 -5.96
N PRO A 125 5.65 0.86 -7.08
CA PRO A 125 6.23 0.61 -8.39
C PRO A 125 7.56 1.38 -8.56
N PRO A 126 8.44 0.97 -9.49
CA PRO A 126 9.64 1.75 -9.79
C PRO A 126 9.26 3.18 -10.11
N TRP A 127 9.97 4.16 -9.55
CA TRP A 127 9.65 5.57 -9.75
C TRP A 127 9.49 5.87 -11.24
N THR A 128 10.39 5.40 -12.10
CA THR A 128 10.34 5.62 -13.55
C THR A 128 9.15 4.98 -14.28
N SER A 129 8.36 4.14 -13.61
CA SER A 129 7.17 3.50 -14.18
C SER A 129 6.11 4.54 -14.57
N ARG A 130 5.41 4.26 -15.66
CA ARG A 130 4.19 4.96 -16.09
C ARG A 130 2.96 4.05 -16.09
N ASP A 131 3.20 2.74 -15.99
CA ASP A 131 2.15 1.73 -16.10
C ASP A 131 1.41 1.59 -14.78
N LYS A 132 0.12 1.31 -14.90
CA LYS A 132 -0.73 0.94 -13.78
C LYS A 132 -0.41 -0.49 -13.38
N PHE A 133 -0.04 -0.69 -12.13
CA PHE A 133 0.19 -2.00 -11.55
C PHE A 133 -1.05 -2.45 -10.79
N THR A 134 -1.60 -3.62 -11.08
CA THR A 134 -2.78 -4.19 -10.40
C THR A 134 -2.42 -5.54 -9.82
N SER A 135 -2.73 -5.76 -8.54
CA SER A 135 -2.46 -7.05 -7.89
C SER A 135 -3.34 -7.30 -6.68
N LYS A 136 -3.30 -8.55 -6.21
CA LYS A 136 -3.90 -9.05 -5.00
C LYS A 136 -2.85 -9.08 -3.88
N PHE A 137 -3.11 -8.39 -2.78
CA PHE A 137 -2.19 -8.30 -1.65
C PHE A 137 -2.78 -8.98 -0.43
N ASN A 138 -2.02 -9.90 0.15
CA ASN A 138 -2.43 -10.57 1.38
C ASN A 138 -2.40 -9.58 2.55
N LEU A 139 -3.47 -9.60 3.34
CA LEU A 139 -3.53 -8.96 4.63
C LEU A 139 -3.03 -9.94 5.69
N VAL A 140 -2.06 -9.50 6.48
CA VAL A 140 -1.44 -10.33 7.51
C VAL A 140 -1.64 -9.75 8.90
N ARG A 141 -1.63 -10.63 9.91
CA ARG A 141 -1.62 -10.26 11.33
C ARG A 141 -0.70 -11.22 12.08
N LEU A 142 -0.17 -10.77 13.22
CA LEU A 142 0.54 -11.64 14.14
C LEU A 142 -0.48 -12.42 14.99
N ASN A 143 -0.29 -13.73 15.09
CA ASN A 143 -1.06 -14.57 16.01
C ASN A 143 -0.47 -14.51 17.45
N SER A 144 -1.02 -15.30 18.38
CA SER A 144 -0.55 -15.36 19.78
C SER A 144 0.93 -15.69 19.91
N ASP A 145 1.44 -16.51 19.00
CA ASP A 145 2.83 -16.98 18.99
C ASP A 145 3.76 -16.03 18.22
N ARG A 146 3.25 -14.84 17.84
CA ARG A 146 3.95 -13.84 17.02
C ARG A 146 4.34 -14.33 15.63
N CYS A 147 3.70 -15.39 15.14
CA CYS A 147 3.83 -15.85 13.76
C CYS A 147 2.92 -15.04 12.84
N VAL A 148 3.39 -14.81 11.61
CA VAL A 148 2.62 -14.11 10.58
C VAL A 148 1.56 -15.05 10.01
N GLU A 149 0.32 -14.58 10.00
CA GLU A 149 -0.82 -15.33 9.46
C GLU A 149 -1.59 -14.49 8.45
N ILE A 150 -2.00 -15.13 7.35
CA ILE A 150 -2.82 -14.49 6.29
C ILE A 150 -4.28 -14.47 6.74
N LYS A 151 -4.79 -13.26 7.02
CA LYS A 151 -6.17 -13.02 7.42
C LYS A 151 -7.10 -12.72 6.25
N GLY A 152 -6.56 -12.42 5.07
CA GLY A 152 -7.38 -12.01 3.95
C GLY A 152 -6.56 -11.41 2.82
N TYR A 153 -7.21 -10.63 1.97
CA TYR A 153 -6.57 -9.89 0.90
C TYR A 153 -7.30 -8.61 0.51
N LEU A 154 -6.60 -7.73 -0.20
CA LEU A 154 -7.14 -6.60 -0.95
C LEU A 154 -6.73 -6.72 -2.41
N ASN A 155 -7.67 -6.45 -3.32
CA ASN A 155 -7.39 -6.19 -4.72
C ASN A 155 -7.24 -4.68 -4.88
N LEU A 156 -6.07 -4.24 -5.34
CA LEU A 156 -5.81 -2.83 -5.57
C LEU A 156 -4.88 -2.63 -6.76
N SER A 157 -4.84 -1.39 -7.22
CA SER A 157 -3.95 -0.96 -8.26
C SER A 157 -3.29 0.37 -7.94
N MET A 158 -2.07 0.56 -8.43
CA MET A 158 -1.22 1.71 -8.14
C MET A 158 -0.63 2.27 -9.43
N GLN A 159 -0.59 3.60 -9.54
CA GLN A 159 0.05 4.30 -10.65
C GLN A 159 0.63 5.64 -10.18
N PHE A 160 1.82 6.00 -10.68
CA PHE A 160 2.31 7.36 -10.51
C PHE A 160 1.68 8.28 -11.54
N HIS A 161 1.05 9.35 -11.07
CA HIS A 161 0.63 10.47 -11.89
C HIS A 161 1.66 11.60 -11.77
N ARG A 162 2.01 12.23 -12.90
CA ARG A 162 3.08 13.22 -12.97
C ARG A 162 2.64 14.40 -13.79
N TYR A 163 2.72 15.57 -13.20
CA TYR A 163 2.47 16.82 -13.90
C TYR A 163 3.78 17.35 -14.50
N ARG A 164 3.69 17.95 -15.68
CA ARG A 164 4.73 18.84 -16.18
C ARG A 164 4.23 20.25 -15.92
N GLU A 165 5.04 21.08 -15.26
CA GLU A 165 4.85 22.52 -15.35
C GLU A 165 5.06 22.91 -16.83
N LEU A 166 4.08 23.62 -17.39
CA LEU A 166 4.11 24.15 -18.75
C LEU A 166 5.07 25.35 -18.83
#